data_AF-A0A0P9LF65-F1
#
_entry.id   AF-A0A0P9LF65-F1
#
_cell.length_a   1.000
_cell.length_b   1.000
_cell.length_c   1.000
_cell.angle_alpha   90.00
_cell.angle_beta   90.00
_cell.angle_gamma   90.00
#
_symmetry.space_group_name_H-M   'P 1'
#
loop_
_entity.id
_entity.type
_entity.pdbx_description
1 polymer ?
#
loop_
_entity_poly.entity_id
_entity_poly.type
_entity_poly.pdbx_seq_one_letter_code
_entity_poly.pdbx_strand_id
1 'polypeptide(L)'
;MALITTLANAYGGRWFDEQWKPQFDQPEWKDALNYYVNTLKQSGPPGASSNGFNENLALFNSGKCAIWVDASVAGSFVTDKKQSKVADNVGFTYAPHEVTDKGSSWLYSWSLAIPTSAKNAKDAAEFTQWATSKEYARLVADTDGVSNVPPGTRASTYTDEYKKAAPFANITLESLKVANPKAPTLKPVPYVGIQLVTIPEFQAIGTSVGQQFSAALIG
;
A
#
# COMPACT_ATOMS: atom_id res chain seq x y z
N MET A 1 0.80 9.32 3.36
CA MET A 1 2.23 9.06 3.59
C MET A 1 2.79 7.88 2.80
N ALA A 2 2.13 6.72 2.80
CA ALA A 2 2.70 5.52 2.18
C ALA A 2 3.19 5.72 0.73
N LEU A 3 2.32 6.23 -0.14
CA LEU A 3 2.63 6.52 -1.55
C LEU A 3 3.76 7.54 -1.74
N ILE A 4 3.75 8.64 -0.97
CA ILE A 4 4.77 9.69 -1.12
C ILE A 4 6.15 9.18 -0.69
N THR A 5 6.24 8.35 0.35
CA THR A 5 7.51 7.73 0.74
C THR A 5 8.05 6.81 -0.37
N THR A 6 7.22 5.95 -0.96
CA THR A 6 7.67 5.06 -2.04
C THR A 6 8.05 5.83 -3.30
N LEU A 7 7.35 6.94 -3.58
CA LEU A 7 7.72 7.86 -4.65
C LEU A 7 9.08 8.50 -4.37
N ALA A 8 9.34 8.97 -3.15
CA ALA A 8 10.64 9.50 -2.77
C ALA A 8 11.75 8.44 -2.92
N ASN A 9 11.51 7.20 -2.51
CA ASN A 9 12.46 6.09 -2.69
C ASN A 9 12.77 5.86 -4.18
N ALA A 10 11.77 5.90 -5.06
CA ALA A 10 11.94 5.76 -6.51
C ALA A 10 12.82 6.86 -7.12
N TYR A 11 12.77 8.08 -6.56
CA TYR A 11 13.65 9.21 -6.90
C TYR A 11 15.04 9.13 -6.21
N GLY A 12 15.33 8.06 -5.47
CA GLY A 12 16.59 7.86 -4.74
C GLY A 12 16.62 8.51 -3.35
N GLY A 13 15.51 9.08 -2.92
CA GLY A 13 15.32 9.67 -1.60
C GLY A 13 15.28 8.62 -0.49
N ARG A 14 15.45 9.09 0.75
CA ARG A 14 15.40 8.28 1.97
C ARG A 14 14.96 9.19 3.13
N TRP A 15 14.33 8.66 4.17
CA TRP A 15 13.93 9.49 5.33
C TRP A 15 15.13 10.05 6.09
N PHE A 16 16.12 9.20 6.36
CA PHE A 16 17.30 9.50 7.15
C PHE A 16 18.55 8.93 6.49
N ASP A 17 19.70 9.57 6.68
CA ASP A 17 21.01 8.95 6.40
C ASP A 17 21.48 8.06 7.56
N GLU A 18 22.66 7.44 7.41
CA GLU A 18 23.26 6.52 8.40
C GLU A 18 23.57 7.19 9.75
N GLN A 19 23.57 8.51 9.81
CA GLN A 19 23.75 9.29 11.04
C GLN A 19 22.41 9.79 11.61
N TRP A 20 21.28 9.25 11.12
CA TRP A 20 19.93 9.66 11.49
C TRP A 20 19.60 11.14 11.18
N LYS A 21 20.32 11.78 10.26
CA LYS A 21 19.98 13.13 9.81
C LYS A 21 18.82 13.05 8.81
N PRO A 22 17.71 13.78 9.02
CA PRO A 22 16.62 13.86 8.05
C PRO A 22 17.13 14.35 6.68
N GLN A 23 16.56 13.84 5.59
CA GLN A 23 17.04 14.16 4.23
C GLN A 23 16.02 14.95 3.40
N PHE A 24 15.02 15.57 4.02
CA PHE A 24 13.98 16.34 3.30
C PHE A 24 14.51 17.58 2.57
N ASP A 25 15.71 18.04 2.89
CA ASP A 25 16.41 19.14 2.23
C ASP A 25 17.24 18.70 1.00
N GLN A 26 17.22 17.41 0.66
CA GLN A 26 17.95 16.84 -0.47
C GLN A 26 17.14 16.90 -1.78
N PRO A 27 17.81 16.95 -2.95
CA PRO A 27 17.13 17.09 -4.24
C PRO A 27 16.13 15.97 -4.53
N GLU A 28 16.41 14.73 -4.10
CA GLU A 28 15.54 13.58 -4.35
C GLU A 28 14.14 13.75 -3.74
N TRP A 29 14.05 14.32 -2.52
CA TRP A 29 12.75 14.62 -1.89
C TRP A 29 12.04 15.79 -2.57
N LYS A 30 12.80 16.82 -2.96
CA LYS A 30 12.25 17.98 -3.68
C LYS A 30 11.64 17.55 -5.01
N ASP A 31 12.34 16.73 -5.78
CA ASP A 31 11.90 16.27 -7.10
C ASP A 31 10.67 15.37 -6.99
N ALA A 32 10.68 14.41 -6.05
CA ALA A 32 9.54 13.55 -5.78
C ALA A 32 8.28 14.34 -5.37
N LEU A 33 8.41 15.30 -4.43
CA LEU A 33 7.27 16.08 -3.96
C LEU A 33 6.75 17.03 -5.04
N ASN A 34 7.64 17.66 -5.81
CA ASN A 34 7.24 18.49 -6.96
C ASN A 34 6.51 17.68 -8.01
N TYR A 35 7.01 16.49 -8.36
CA TYR A 35 6.33 15.59 -9.28
C TYR A 35 4.93 15.24 -8.78
N TYR A 36 4.80 14.85 -7.51
CA TYR A 36 3.52 14.52 -6.88
C TYR A 36 2.53 15.69 -6.94
N VAL A 37 2.94 16.88 -6.48
CA VAL A 37 2.08 18.07 -6.44
C VAL A 37 1.69 18.52 -7.85
N ASN A 38 2.64 18.57 -8.78
CA ASN A 38 2.36 18.98 -10.16
C ASN A 38 1.42 18.00 -10.86
N THR A 39 1.63 16.70 -10.70
CA THR A 39 0.76 15.65 -11.26
C THR A 39 -0.66 15.78 -10.74
N LEU A 40 -0.84 15.94 -9.42
CA LEU A 40 -2.18 16.09 -8.85
C LEU A 40 -2.83 17.43 -9.18
N LYS A 41 -2.08 18.52 -9.33
CA LYS A 41 -2.62 19.81 -9.79
C LYS A 41 -3.08 19.75 -11.25
N GLN A 42 -2.37 19.01 -12.10
CA GLN A 42 -2.69 18.90 -13.53
C GLN A 42 -3.75 17.84 -13.83
N SER A 43 -3.77 16.74 -13.10
CA SER A 43 -4.55 15.54 -13.46
C SER A 43 -5.21 14.84 -12.27
N GLY A 44 -5.03 15.36 -11.05
CA GLY A 44 -5.65 14.80 -9.86
C GLY A 44 -7.13 15.20 -9.71
N PRO A 45 -7.89 14.48 -8.87
CA PRO A 45 -9.26 14.84 -8.55
C PRO A 45 -9.30 16.13 -7.72
N PRO A 46 -10.42 16.89 -7.75
CA PRO A 46 -10.63 18.00 -6.84
C PRO A 46 -10.58 17.52 -5.38
N GLY A 47 -9.97 18.30 -4.50
CA GLY A 47 -9.87 17.97 -3.07
C GLY A 47 -8.96 16.77 -2.75
N ALA A 48 -8.00 16.45 -3.62
CA ALA A 48 -7.10 15.29 -3.45
C ALA A 48 -6.38 15.23 -2.08
N SER A 49 -6.17 16.36 -1.40
CA SER A 49 -5.59 16.42 -0.05
C SER A 49 -6.43 15.69 1.01
N SER A 50 -7.73 15.50 0.78
CA SER A 50 -8.66 14.83 1.68
C SER A 50 -8.89 13.36 1.32
N ASN A 51 -8.29 12.86 0.24
CA ASN A 51 -8.55 11.51 -0.24
C ASN A 51 -7.55 10.51 0.35
N GLY A 52 -8.05 9.59 1.18
CA GLY A 52 -7.33 8.40 1.61
C GLY A 52 -7.54 7.22 0.65
N PHE A 53 -7.24 6.01 1.12
CA PHE A 53 -7.41 4.79 0.33
C PHE A 53 -8.85 4.59 -0.13
N ASN A 54 -9.83 4.73 0.77
CA ASN A 54 -11.24 4.46 0.47
C ASN A 54 -11.84 5.49 -0.49
N GLU A 55 -11.47 6.77 -0.36
CA GLU A 55 -11.94 7.82 -1.26
C GLU A 55 -11.39 7.61 -2.68
N ASN A 56 -10.12 7.22 -2.81
CA ASN A 56 -9.54 6.90 -4.11
C ASN A 56 -10.10 5.61 -4.72
N LEU A 57 -10.36 4.58 -3.89
CA LEU A 57 -11.07 3.37 -4.32
C LEU A 57 -12.46 3.70 -4.90
N ALA A 58 -13.21 4.56 -4.22
CA ALA A 58 -14.52 5.00 -4.68
C ALA A 58 -14.44 5.79 -6.01
N LEU A 59 -13.43 6.67 -6.15
CA LEU A 59 -13.18 7.38 -7.41
C LEU A 59 -12.90 6.41 -8.56
N PHE A 60 -12.01 5.43 -8.34
CA PHE A 60 -11.67 4.41 -9.34
C PHE A 60 -12.88 3.56 -9.72
N ASN A 61 -13.58 3.00 -8.74
CA ASN A 61 -14.78 2.18 -8.95
C ASN A 61 -15.91 2.94 -9.66
N SER A 62 -15.97 4.27 -9.51
CA SER A 62 -16.94 5.12 -10.21
C SER A 62 -16.55 5.50 -11.64
N GLY A 63 -15.36 5.10 -12.09
CA GLY A 63 -14.81 5.42 -13.42
C GLY A 63 -14.24 6.83 -13.54
N LYS A 64 -13.89 7.47 -12.41
CA LYS A 64 -13.35 8.85 -12.36
C LYS A 64 -11.84 8.91 -12.14
N CYS A 65 -11.17 7.77 -12.13
CA CYS A 65 -9.73 7.67 -11.99
C CYS A 65 -9.20 6.66 -13.02
N ALA A 66 -8.34 7.11 -13.93
CA ALA A 66 -7.79 6.26 -14.99
C ALA A 66 -6.58 5.44 -14.50
N ILE A 67 -5.74 6.03 -13.65
CA ILE A 67 -4.55 5.38 -13.08
C ILE A 67 -4.54 5.66 -11.58
N TRP A 68 -4.51 4.60 -10.78
CA TRP A 68 -4.40 4.68 -9.32
C TRP A 68 -3.27 3.76 -8.84
N VAL A 69 -2.26 4.36 -8.19
CA VAL A 69 -1.10 3.64 -7.64
C VAL A 69 -1.30 3.49 -6.14
N ASP A 70 -1.63 2.28 -5.69
CA ASP A 70 -1.96 2.03 -4.28
C ASP A 70 -1.87 0.53 -3.91
N ALA A 71 -2.38 0.17 -2.74
CA ALA A 71 -2.32 -1.18 -2.18
C ALA A 71 -2.90 -2.23 -3.13
N SER A 72 -2.16 -3.32 -3.34
CA SER A 72 -2.57 -4.46 -4.17
C SER A 72 -3.88 -5.12 -3.73
N VAL A 73 -4.27 -4.97 -2.46
CA VAL A 73 -5.58 -5.44 -1.94
C VAL A 73 -6.76 -4.81 -2.68
N ALA A 74 -6.59 -3.61 -3.26
CA ALA A 74 -7.59 -2.96 -4.09
C ALA A 74 -8.02 -3.81 -5.29
N GLY A 75 -7.15 -4.71 -5.78
CA GLY A 75 -7.40 -5.56 -6.94
C GLY A 75 -8.74 -6.30 -6.88
N SER A 76 -9.10 -6.87 -5.73
CA SER A 76 -10.38 -7.58 -5.56
C SER A 76 -11.56 -6.61 -5.68
N PHE A 77 -11.48 -5.45 -5.03
CA PHE A 77 -12.56 -4.45 -5.04
C PHE A 77 -12.77 -3.81 -6.41
N VAL A 78 -11.70 -3.49 -7.14
CA VAL A 78 -11.81 -2.81 -8.44
C VAL A 78 -12.26 -3.74 -9.56
N THR A 79 -12.11 -5.06 -9.37
CA THR A 79 -12.57 -6.11 -10.32
C THR A 79 -13.89 -6.77 -9.90
N ASP A 80 -14.45 -6.40 -8.74
CA ASP A 80 -15.77 -6.88 -8.32
C ASP A 80 -16.88 -6.09 -9.03
N LYS A 81 -17.64 -6.77 -9.90
CA LYS A 81 -18.77 -6.19 -10.66
C LYS A 81 -19.89 -5.66 -9.77
N LYS A 82 -19.99 -6.11 -8.52
CA LYS A 82 -20.97 -5.58 -7.54
C LYS A 82 -20.55 -4.22 -6.98
N GLN A 83 -19.25 -3.91 -7.02
CA GLN A 83 -18.67 -2.72 -6.38
C GLN A 83 -18.08 -1.71 -7.38
N SER A 84 -17.64 -2.15 -8.55
CA SER A 84 -16.92 -1.35 -9.54
C SER A 84 -17.63 -1.30 -10.89
N LYS A 85 -17.89 -0.06 -11.36
CA LYS A 85 -18.46 0.20 -12.70
C LYS A 85 -17.47 -0.05 -13.83
N VAL A 86 -16.19 -0.21 -13.50
CA VAL A 86 -15.09 -0.38 -14.45
C VAL A 86 -14.44 -1.77 -14.34
N ALA A 87 -15.06 -2.71 -13.62
CA ALA A 87 -14.50 -4.03 -13.32
C ALA A 87 -13.97 -4.80 -14.55
N ASP A 88 -14.63 -4.66 -15.69
CA ASP A 88 -14.24 -5.33 -16.94
C ASP A 88 -13.12 -4.62 -17.72
N ASN A 89 -12.66 -3.45 -17.26
CA ASN A 89 -11.70 -2.59 -17.96
C ASN A 89 -10.43 -2.30 -17.12
N VAL A 90 -10.18 -3.06 -16.05
CA VAL A 90 -9.03 -2.83 -15.16
C VAL A 90 -7.80 -3.59 -15.64
N GLY A 91 -6.70 -2.87 -15.85
CA GLY A 91 -5.36 -3.43 -16.04
C GLY A 91 -4.51 -3.29 -14.77
N PHE A 92 -3.53 -4.19 -14.60
CA PHE A 92 -2.59 -4.16 -13.49
C PHE A 92 -1.15 -4.12 -14.00
N THR A 93 -0.33 -3.25 -13.42
CA THR A 93 1.11 -3.15 -13.70
C THR A 93 1.87 -2.82 -12.41
N TYR A 94 3.20 -2.96 -12.46
CA TYR A 94 4.06 -2.75 -11.30
C TYR A 94 4.07 -1.27 -10.91
N ALA A 95 4.41 -1.00 -9.65
CA ALA A 95 4.59 0.38 -9.20
C ALA A 95 5.62 1.11 -10.08
N PRO A 96 5.34 2.35 -10.50
CA PRO A 96 6.28 3.12 -11.31
C PRO A 96 7.56 3.42 -10.52
N HIS A 97 8.67 3.58 -11.23
CA HIS A 97 9.96 3.91 -10.66
C HIS A 97 10.70 4.93 -11.53
N GLU A 98 11.74 5.55 -10.97
CA GLU A 98 12.56 6.54 -11.66
C GLU A 98 14.02 6.06 -11.68
N VAL A 99 14.87 6.56 -10.79
CA VAL A 99 16.30 6.22 -10.74
C VAL A 99 16.58 4.84 -10.11
N THR A 100 15.60 4.27 -9.40
CA THR A 100 15.71 2.96 -8.75
C THR A 100 14.34 2.32 -8.59
N ASP A 101 14.26 0.99 -8.67
CA ASP A 101 13.08 0.19 -8.31
C ASP A 101 13.04 -0.16 -6.80
N LYS A 102 14.17 -0.04 -6.09
CA LYS A 102 14.23 -0.26 -4.63
C LYS A 102 13.24 0.63 -3.89
N GLY A 103 12.27 0.00 -3.24
CA GLY A 103 11.27 0.66 -2.41
C GLY A 103 10.22 1.46 -3.17
N SER A 104 10.08 1.28 -4.48
CA SER A 104 9.01 1.89 -5.29
C SER A 104 7.63 1.25 -5.01
N SER A 105 7.62 0.02 -4.51
CA SER A 105 6.43 -0.68 -3.98
C SER A 105 6.59 -0.99 -2.49
N TRP A 106 5.51 -0.91 -1.71
CA TRP A 106 5.57 -1.17 -0.26
C TRP A 106 5.16 -2.58 0.16
N LEU A 107 5.47 -2.90 1.42
CA LEU A 107 5.00 -4.11 2.10
C LEU A 107 4.18 -3.71 3.32
N TYR A 108 2.94 -4.18 3.39
CA TYR A 108 2.04 -3.90 4.51
C TYR A 108 1.12 -5.09 4.78
N SER A 109 0.80 -5.33 6.05
CA SER A 109 -0.19 -6.31 6.48
C SER A 109 -1.08 -5.71 7.54
N TRP A 110 -2.39 -5.88 7.39
CA TRP A 110 -3.33 -5.72 8.50
C TRP A 110 -3.29 -6.98 9.37
N SER A 111 -3.21 -6.80 10.68
CA SER A 111 -3.05 -7.92 11.62
C SER A 111 -3.91 -7.74 12.86
N LEU A 112 -4.35 -8.85 13.43
CA LEU A 112 -5.09 -8.90 14.69
C LEU A 112 -4.10 -9.13 15.83
N ALA A 113 -4.19 -8.33 16.88
CA ALA A 113 -3.35 -8.43 18.06
C ALA A 113 -4.22 -8.39 19.33
N ILE A 114 -3.79 -9.11 20.36
CA ILE A 114 -4.51 -9.25 21.63
C ILE A 114 -3.75 -8.45 22.70
N PRO A 115 -4.36 -7.45 23.34
CA PRO A 115 -3.73 -6.74 24.45
C PRO A 115 -3.38 -7.69 25.60
N THR A 116 -2.24 -7.49 26.24
CA THR A 116 -1.82 -8.29 27.41
C THR A 116 -2.78 -8.16 28.60
N SER A 117 -3.58 -7.10 28.63
CA SER A 117 -4.63 -6.85 29.63
C SER A 117 -5.99 -7.46 29.30
N ALA A 118 -6.12 -8.21 28.20
CA ALA A 118 -7.39 -8.75 27.74
C ALA A 118 -7.97 -9.76 28.74
N LYS A 119 -9.23 -9.54 29.16
CA LYS A 119 -9.95 -10.44 30.07
C LYS A 119 -10.37 -11.77 29.39
N ASN A 120 -10.61 -11.74 28.08
CA ASN A 120 -11.04 -12.90 27.28
C ASN A 120 -9.95 -13.31 26.28
N ALA A 121 -8.68 -13.38 26.73
CA ALA A 121 -7.54 -13.61 25.86
C ALA A 121 -7.64 -14.93 25.07
N LYS A 122 -8.23 -15.99 25.66
CA LYS A 122 -8.41 -17.28 25.01
C LYS A 122 -9.36 -17.20 23.82
N ASP A 123 -10.54 -16.62 24.01
CA ASP A 123 -11.54 -16.48 22.95
C ASP A 123 -11.04 -15.56 21.84
N ALA A 124 -10.32 -14.49 22.20
CA ALA A 124 -9.69 -13.60 21.22
C ALA A 124 -8.60 -14.31 20.40
N ALA A 125 -7.87 -15.25 21.00
CA ALA A 125 -6.87 -16.07 20.30
C ALA A 125 -7.54 -17.06 19.33
N GLU A 126 -8.63 -17.70 19.75
CA GLU A 126 -9.41 -18.61 18.89
C GLU A 126 -9.99 -17.85 17.69
N PHE A 127 -10.57 -16.67 17.92
CA PHE A 127 -11.06 -15.82 16.84
C PHE A 127 -9.94 -15.41 15.88
N THR A 128 -8.79 -14.98 16.41
CA THR A 128 -7.63 -14.57 15.59
C THR A 128 -7.12 -15.73 14.72
N GLN A 129 -7.07 -16.94 15.28
CA GLN A 129 -6.69 -18.15 14.55
C GLN A 129 -7.70 -18.46 13.45
N TRP A 130 -9.00 -18.42 13.74
CA TRP A 130 -10.06 -18.66 12.76
C TRP A 130 -10.04 -17.61 11.64
N ALA A 131 -10.03 -16.31 11.97
CA ALA A 131 -10.11 -15.21 11.00
C ALA A 131 -8.90 -15.15 10.05
N THR A 132 -7.79 -15.79 10.42
CA THR A 132 -6.57 -15.86 9.59
C THR A 132 -6.33 -17.25 9.00
N SER A 133 -7.26 -18.19 9.15
CA SER A 133 -7.13 -19.60 8.76
C SER A 133 -7.31 -19.85 7.25
N LYS A 134 -7.06 -21.09 6.82
CA LYS A 134 -7.42 -21.52 5.44
C LYS A 134 -8.93 -21.70 5.31
N GLU A 135 -9.60 -22.05 6.41
CA GLU A 135 -11.04 -22.25 6.52
C GLU A 135 -11.77 -20.92 6.27
N TYR A 136 -11.27 -19.81 6.81
CA TYR A 136 -11.81 -18.48 6.52
C TYR A 136 -11.62 -18.08 5.06
N ALA A 137 -10.46 -18.37 4.47
CA ALA A 137 -10.24 -18.15 3.04
C ALA A 137 -11.22 -18.97 2.17
N ARG A 138 -11.51 -20.23 2.54
CA ARG A 138 -12.53 -21.04 1.86
C ARG A 138 -13.93 -20.46 2.02
N LEU A 139 -14.29 -20.04 3.23
CA LEU A 139 -15.59 -19.39 3.49
C LEU A 139 -15.81 -18.20 2.55
N VAL A 140 -14.82 -17.29 2.44
CA VAL A 140 -14.92 -16.13 1.54
C VAL A 140 -15.00 -16.55 0.07
N ALA A 141 -14.25 -17.56 -0.35
CA ALA A 141 -14.34 -18.08 -1.71
C ALA A 141 -15.76 -18.60 -2.04
N ASP A 142 -16.38 -19.29 -1.08
CA ASP A 142 -17.72 -19.88 -1.22
C ASP A 142 -18.84 -18.81 -1.18
N THR A 143 -18.69 -17.76 -0.37
CA THR A 143 -19.73 -16.72 -0.17
C THR A 143 -19.60 -15.56 -1.16
N ASP A 144 -18.38 -15.08 -1.36
CA ASP A 144 -18.09 -13.83 -2.05
C ASP A 144 -17.29 -14.04 -3.35
N GLY A 145 -16.82 -15.27 -3.59
CA GLY A 145 -16.09 -15.66 -4.79
C GLY A 145 -14.58 -15.73 -4.59
N VAL A 146 -13.95 -16.61 -5.36
CA VAL A 146 -12.51 -16.92 -5.25
C VAL A 146 -11.62 -15.68 -5.36
N SER A 147 -11.96 -14.71 -6.22
CA SER A 147 -11.16 -13.48 -6.38
C SER A 147 -11.20 -12.55 -5.17
N ASN A 148 -12.17 -12.73 -4.26
CA ASN A 148 -12.36 -11.88 -3.07
C ASN A 148 -11.68 -12.43 -1.81
N VAL A 149 -11.03 -13.59 -1.91
CA VAL A 149 -10.23 -14.15 -0.80
C VAL A 149 -9.14 -13.16 -0.38
N PRO A 150 -8.95 -12.89 0.93
CA PRO A 150 -7.92 -11.96 1.41
C PRO A 150 -6.52 -12.32 0.86
N PRO A 151 -5.88 -11.42 0.09
CA PRO A 151 -4.61 -11.71 -0.56
C PRO A 151 -3.42 -11.57 0.41
N GLY A 152 -2.25 -12.07 -0.01
CA GLY A 152 -0.95 -11.71 0.58
C GLY A 152 -0.58 -12.33 1.93
N THR A 153 -1.45 -13.14 2.54
CA THR A 153 -1.19 -13.74 3.87
C THR A 153 -0.72 -15.20 3.81
N ARG A 154 -1.07 -15.95 2.75
CA ARG A 154 -0.81 -17.39 2.65
C ARG A 154 -0.31 -17.77 1.25
N ALA A 155 0.77 -18.54 1.20
CA ALA A 155 1.23 -19.15 -0.05
C ALA A 155 0.16 -20.05 -0.69
N SER A 156 -0.63 -20.75 0.14
CA SER A 156 -1.71 -21.63 -0.33
C SER A 156 -2.89 -20.90 -0.97
N THR A 157 -2.99 -19.57 -0.85
CA THR A 157 -4.03 -18.78 -1.55
C THR A 157 -3.74 -18.71 -3.05
N TYR A 158 -2.47 -18.68 -3.45
CA TYR A 158 -2.04 -18.45 -4.85
C TYR A 158 -2.07 -19.74 -5.69
N THR A 159 -3.21 -20.44 -5.69
CA THR A 159 -3.50 -21.60 -6.55
C THR A 159 -3.73 -21.17 -8.01
N ASP A 160 -3.75 -22.12 -8.94
CA ASP A 160 -4.07 -21.83 -10.34
C ASP A 160 -5.50 -21.32 -10.53
N GLU A 161 -6.45 -21.83 -9.73
CA GLU A 161 -7.82 -21.35 -9.69
C GLU A 161 -7.89 -19.88 -9.23
N TYR A 162 -7.20 -19.54 -8.14
CA TYR A 162 -7.14 -18.15 -7.66
C TYR A 162 -6.50 -17.24 -8.69
N LYS A 163 -5.38 -17.63 -9.29
CA LYS A 163 -4.70 -16.84 -10.34
C LYS A 163 -5.54 -16.65 -11.59
N LYS A 164 -6.38 -17.63 -11.93
CA LYS A 164 -7.32 -17.53 -13.06
C LYS A 164 -8.49 -16.58 -12.75
N ALA A 165 -8.98 -16.58 -11.50
CA ALA A 165 -10.10 -15.75 -11.07
C ALA A 165 -9.69 -14.30 -10.73
N ALA A 166 -8.49 -14.09 -10.21
CA ALA A 166 -7.97 -12.81 -9.75
C ALA A 166 -6.86 -12.31 -10.71
N PRO A 167 -7.15 -11.42 -11.67
CA PRO A 167 -6.18 -10.96 -12.65
C PRO A 167 -4.98 -10.22 -12.03
N PHE A 168 -5.13 -9.73 -10.80
CA PHE A 168 -4.08 -9.07 -10.00
C PHE A 168 -3.21 -10.05 -9.19
N ALA A 169 -3.52 -11.35 -9.16
CA ALA A 169 -2.87 -12.30 -8.24
C ALA A 169 -1.38 -12.47 -8.52
N ASN A 170 -0.98 -12.63 -9.79
CA ASN A 170 0.42 -12.87 -10.15
C ASN A 170 1.30 -11.66 -9.78
N ILE A 171 0.89 -10.47 -10.22
CA ILE A 171 1.65 -9.25 -9.93
C ILE A 171 1.73 -8.96 -8.42
N THR A 172 0.67 -9.29 -7.66
CA THR A 172 0.68 -9.19 -6.20
C THR A 172 1.69 -10.16 -5.60
N LEU A 173 1.69 -11.43 -6.01
CA LEU A 173 2.63 -12.43 -5.51
C LEU A 173 4.09 -12.09 -5.86
N GLU A 174 4.33 -11.62 -7.07
CA GLU A 174 5.64 -11.21 -7.55
C GLU A 174 6.16 -10.01 -6.76
N SER A 175 5.32 -8.99 -6.55
CA SER A 175 5.64 -7.83 -5.73
C SER A 175 5.97 -8.22 -4.28
N LEU A 176 5.22 -9.16 -3.69
CA LEU A 176 5.49 -9.68 -2.34
C LEU A 176 6.84 -10.40 -2.22
N LYS A 177 7.27 -11.10 -3.28
CA LYS A 177 8.56 -11.84 -3.28
C LYS A 177 9.77 -10.91 -3.33
N VAL A 178 9.64 -9.75 -3.97
CA VAL A 178 10.76 -8.81 -4.17
C VAL A 178 10.81 -7.70 -3.13
N ALA A 179 9.72 -7.48 -2.39
CA ALA A 179 9.66 -6.46 -1.35
C ALA A 179 10.75 -6.68 -0.27
N ASN A 180 11.62 -5.69 -0.08
CA ASN A 180 12.74 -5.78 0.84
C ASN A 180 12.78 -4.58 1.81
N PRO A 181 12.09 -4.67 2.96
CA PRO A 181 12.11 -3.59 3.95
C PRO A 181 13.46 -3.39 4.63
N LYS A 182 14.43 -4.32 4.49
CA LYS A 182 15.78 -4.18 5.04
C LYS A 182 16.72 -3.37 4.14
N ALA A 183 16.37 -3.18 2.86
CA ALA A 183 17.11 -2.34 1.92
C ALA A 183 16.11 -1.52 1.08
N PRO A 184 15.37 -0.58 1.71
CA PRO A 184 14.23 0.08 1.09
C PRO A 184 14.59 1.19 0.11
N THR A 185 15.86 1.59 0.01
CA THR A 185 16.30 2.80 -0.70
C THR A 185 17.56 2.54 -1.55
N LEU A 186 17.83 3.44 -2.51
CA LEU A 186 19.04 3.38 -3.34
C LEU A 186 20.32 3.47 -2.50
N LYS A 187 20.40 4.51 -1.65
CA LYS A 187 21.47 4.72 -0.67
C LYS A 187 21.18 3.94 0.61
N PRO A 188 22.20 3.50 1.38
CA PRO A 188 21.99 2.80 2.65
C PRO A 188 21.26 3.67 3.68
N VAL A 189 20.57 3.01 4.62
CA VAL A 189 19.76 3.64 5.67
C VAL A 189 19.88 2.88 6.99
N PRO A 190 19.71 3.54 8.14
CA PRO A 190 19.81 2.90 9.46
C PRO A 190 18.48 2.27 9.94
N TYR A 191 17.43 2.27 9.11
CA TYR A 191 16.09 1.83 9.49
C TYR A 191 15.57 0.67 8.62
N VAL A 192 14.54 -0.01 9.13
CA VAL A 192 13.75 -1.00 8.39
C VAL A 192 12.41 -0.35 8.01
N GLY A 193 11.87 -0.76 6.86
CA GLY A 193 10.57 -0.32 6.35
C GLY A 193 10.68 0.44 5.03
N ILE A 194 9.69 0.25 4.15
CA ILE A 194 9.69 0.84 2.81
C ILE A 194 8.96 2.18 2.80
N GLN A 195 7.69 2.14 3.18
CA GLN A 195 6.76 3.28 3.19
C GLN A 195 6.71 4.00 4.55
N LEU A 196 7.33 3.39 5.56
CA LEU A 196 7.43 3.85 6.94
C LEU A 196 8.83 3.56 7.49
N VAL A 197 9.22 4.26 8.55
CA VAL A 197 10.45 4.00 9.31
C VAL A 197 10.04 3.28 10.59
N THR A 198 10.57 2.08 10.85
CA THR A 198 10.21 1.28 12.04
C THR A 198 10.89 1.79 13.31
N ILE A 199 10.51 2.99 13.76
CA ILE A 199 10.88 3.58 15.04
C ILE A 199 9.60 4.01 15.80
N PRO A 200 9.60 3.99 17.15
CA PRO A 200 8.42 4.37 17.95
C PRO A 200 7.86 5.75 17.61
N GLU A 201 8.73 6.70 17.28
CA GLU A 201 8.41 8.10 17.04
C GLU A 201 7.74 8.32 15.67
N PHE A 202 7.78 7.34 14.77
CA PHE A 202 7.38 7.53 13.38
C PHE A 202 5.91 7.89 13.23
N GLN A 203 5.04 7.47 14.15
CA GLN A 203 3.63 7.89 14.11
C GLN A 203 3.49 9.42 14.20
N ALA A 204 4.21 10.05 15.12
CA ALA A 204 4.19 11.50 15.30
C ALA A 204 4.92 12.21 14.14
N ILE A 205 6.12 11.74 13.80
CA ILE A 205 6.93 12.30 12.71
C ILE A 205 6.17 12.22 11.38
N GLY A 206 5.68 11.03 11.03
CA GLY A 206 4.95 10.79 9.79
C GLY A 206 3.64 11.59 9.71
N THR A 207 2.94 11.77 10.83
CA THR A 207 1.75 12.63 10.89
C THR A 207 2.11 14.09 10.60
N SER A 208 3.13 14.62 11.27
CA SER A 208 3.54 16.02 11.10
C SER A 208 4.04 16.30 9.68
N VAL A 209 4.90 15.44 9.13
CA VAL A 209 5.38 15.55 7.74
C VAL A 209 4.22 15.41 6.75
N GLY A 210 3.29 14.47 7.00
CA GLY A 210 2.12 14.28 6.15
C GLY A 210 1.21 15.50 6.07
N GLN A 211 1.04 16.23 7.17
CA GLN A 211 0.32 17.50 7.18
C GLN A 211 1.01 18.55 6.31
N GLN A 212 2.35 18.64 6.36
CA GLN A 212 3.11 19.57 5.51
C GLN A 212 2.98 19.22 4.02
N PHE A 213 3.05 17.93 3.66
CA PHE A 213 2.88 17.50 2.26
C PHE A 213 1.44 17.69 1.77
N SER A 214 0.46 17.48 2.64
CA SER A 214 -0.94 17.80 2.34
C SER A 214 -1.14 19.30 2.12
N ALA A 215 -0.49 20.16 2.91
CA ALA A 215 -0.55 21.60 2.74
C ALA A 215 0.09 22.04 1.40
N ALA A 216 1.25 21.48 1.05
CA ALA A 216 1.90 21.75 -0.24
C ALA A 216 1.02 21.40 -1.46
N LEU A 217 0.17 20.39 -1.34
CA LEU A 217 -0.80 20.02 -2.38
C LEU A 217 -1.91 21.08 -2.54
N ILE A 218 -2.31 21.74 -1.47
CA ILE A 218 -3.37 22.76 -1.45
C ILE A 218 -2.86 24.12 -1.98
N GLY A 219 -1.57 24.42 -1.78
CA GLY A 219 -0.93 25.67 -2.18
C GLY A 219 -0.63 26.56 -0.99
#